data_AF-A0A1Y2C0D4-F1
#
_entry.id   AF-A0A1Y2C0D4-F1
#
_cell.length_a   1.000
_cell.length_b   1.000
_cell.length_c   1.000
_cell.angle_alpha   90.00
_cell.angle_beta   90.00
_cell.angle_gamma   90.00
#
_symmetry.space_group_name_H-M   'P 1'
#
loop_
_entity.id
_entity.type
_entity.pdbx_description
1 polymer ?
#
loop_
_entity_poly.entity_id
_entity_poly.type
_entity_poly.pdbx_seq_one_letter_code
_entity_poly.pdbx_strand_id
1 'polypeptide(L)'
;MVSTSDTDQSLQTSTDNAKDSINKRKREDSSVDSSTVTAVESKEEAKKLKEEEPAPPKKRNFDVEIEEAHTAACAAKQQMYDDPATGYSVMTAWYLKEKQECCGNACRHCPYGHSRVKDSTRRKNKIKSPVFLKPSATKKGTLDSIRNSTTITTLPDSRFSSKQEFESADGLIVLFWSGGKDSFLTLSTLLQNAGPKASIVLLTTFDAETSKVPIQNISIGDISAQSSCLNLPLLLVPRGADSKNETYIKTITDALEQLSREMSALDSSKSSTIQYLVFGDLFLEDIRAWRESSFSNLYPCRFPLFELDFQKNLMPRLWELCEEYEIRISFSAMENEVMKKWVNDEGLEKDDEGNVRYTKSLVERSDFPETVDLMGERGEFHTKVSFLDMWDKDV
;
A
#
# COMPACT_ATOMS: atom_id res chain seq x y z
N MET A 1 16.55 37.92 -34.09
CA MET A 1 15.98 38.51 -35.32
C MET A 1 14.98 37.51 -35.88
N VAL A 2 13.70 37.76 -35.62
CA VAL A 2 12.63 38.04 -36.61
C VAL A 2 12.01 36.72 -37.09
N SER A 3 10.70 36.47 -37.08
CA SER A 3 9.50 37.17 -36.60
C SER A 3 8.29 36.33 -37.06
N THR A 4 7.23 36.23 -36.22
CA THR A 4 5.78 36.34 -36.53
C THR A 4 5.14 35.45 -37.62
N SER A 5 3.87 35.00 -37.59
CA SER A 5 2.66 35.40 -36.84
C SER A 5 1.50 34.47 -37.27
N ASP A 6 0.53 34.26 -36.38
CA ASP A 6 -0.95 34.35 -36.51
C ASP A 6 -1.64 33.76 -37.77
N THR A 7 -2.82 33.13 -37.72
CA THR A 7 -4.06 33.73 -37.19
C THR A 7 -5.21 32.70 -37.11
N ASP A 8 -6.04 32.94 -36.10
CA ASP A 8 -7.41 32.56 -35.78
C ASP A 8 -8.44 32.46 -36.93
N GLN A 9 -9.44 31.58 -36.79
CA GLN A 9 -10.81 31.83 -37.28
C GLN A 9 -11.86 30.86 -36.66
N SER A 10 -12.73 31.47 -35.85
CA SER A 10 -14.03 31.01 -35.36
C SER A 10 -15.05 30.69 -36.45
N LEU A 11 -15.99 29.77 -36.19
CA LEU A 11 -17.39 29.89 -36.67
C LEU A 11 -18.33 28.93 -35.92
N GLN A 12 -19.05 29.48 -34.92
CA GLN A 12 -20.34 28.98 -34.47
C GLN A 12 -21.42 29.45 -35.46
N THR A 13 -22.35 28.57 -35.82
CA THR A 13 -23.67 29.00 -36.33
C THR A 13 -24.75 28.11 -35.73
N SER A 14 -25.69 28.78 -35.06
CA SER A 14 -26.99 28.31 -34.61
C SER A 14 -28.07 28.93 -35.51
N THR A 15 -29.10 28.17 -35.85
CA THR A 15 -30.43 28.55 -36.42
C THR A 15 -31.18 27.22 -36.67
N ASP A 16 -32.50 27.04 -36.65
CA ASP A 16 -33.65 27.80 -36.18
C ASP A 16 -34.86 26.82 -36.17
N ASN A 17 -35.70 26.97 -35.14
CA ASN A 17 -37.17 26.95 -35.13
C ASN A 17 -38.06 26.16 -36.13
N ALA A 18 -38.92 25.33 -35.51
CA ALA A 18 -40.40 25.45 -35.47
C ALA A 18 -41.33 24.69 -36.46
N LYS A 19 -42.51 24.37 -35.89
CA LYS A 19 -43.87 24.14 -36.45
C LYS A 19 -44.37 22.69 -36.45
N ASP A 20 -45.64 22.37 -36.21
CA ASP A 20 -46.80 22.99 -35.54
C ASP A 20 -47.99 22.01 -35.65
N SER A 21 -49.08 22.27 -34.90
CA SER A 21 -50.48 21.84 -35.14
C SER A 21 -50.89 20.38 -34.85
N ILE A 22 -51.67 20.07 -33.80
CA ILE A 22 -53.08 20.41 -33.49
C ILE A 22 -54.09 19.84 -34.51
N ASN A 23 -54.95 18.92 -34.04
CA ASN A 23 -56.31 18.83 -34.56
C ASN A 23 -57.33 18.46 -33.46
N LYS A 24 -58.33 19.33 -33.32
CA LYS A 24 -59.47 19.33 -32.38
C LYS A 24 -60.74 19.10 -33.19
N ARG A 25 -61.59 18.13 -32.81
CA ARG A 25 -63.04 18.01 -33.12
C ARG A 25 -63.63 17.03 -32.09
N LYS A 26 -64.84 17.12 -31.53
CA LYS A 26 -66.01 18.02 -31.60
C LYS A 26 -66.86 17.62 -30.36
N ARG A 27 -67.58 18.55 -29.72
CA ARG A 27 -68.59 18.30 -28.67
C ARG A 27 -69.98 18.28 -29.30
N GLU A 28 -70.92 17.52 -28.74
CA GLU A 28 -72.34 17.86 -28.66
C GLU A 28 -73.04 17.05 -27.55
N ASP A 29 -74.00 17.71 -26.90
CA ASP A 29 -74.69 17.41 -25.63
C ASP A 29 -75.71 16.26 -25.70
N SER A 30 -75.96 15.62 -24.54
CA SER A 30 -77.33 15.45 -24.03
C SER A 30 -77.37 14.99 -22.56
N SER A 31 -78.34 15.56 -21.86
CA SER A 31 -78.75 15.39 -20.46
C SER A 31 -79.27 13.99 -20.10
N VAL A 32 -79.14 13.57 -18.85
CA VAL A 32 -80.25 13.31 -17.88
C VAL A 32 -79.66 12.83 -16.53
N ASP A 33 -80.42 13.18 -15.50
CA ASP A 33 -80.21 13.26 -14.07
C ASP A 33 -80.08 11.92 -13.30
N SER A 34 -79.67 12.06 -12.04
CA SER A 34 -80.01 11.24 -10.87
C SER A 34 -78.94 10.29 -10.29
N SER A 35 -78.35 10.76 -9.19
CA SER A 35 -78.30 10.09 -7.87
C SER A 35 -77.25 9.00 -7.59
N THR A 36 -76.20 9.47 -6.88
CA THR A 36 -75.61 8.93 -5.62
C THR A 36 -74.96 7.54 -5.56
N VAL A 37 -73.79 7.54 -4.89
CA VAL A 37 -73.03 6.40 -4.31
C VAL A 37 -72.18 5.68 -5.38
N THR A 38 -70.83 5.59 -5.40
CA THR A 38 -69.72 5.61 -4.43
C THR A 38 -68.46 6.14 -5.13
N ALA A 39 -67.87 7.25 -4.66
CA ALA A 39 -66.57 7.73 -5.14
C ALA A 39 -65.44 7.17 -4.26
N VAL A 40 -65.25 5.84 -4.24
CA VAL A 40 -64.07 5.20 -3.60
C VAL A 40 -63.49 4.05 -4.42
N GLU A 41 -64.21 3.49 -5.41
CA GLU A 41 -63.76 2.27 -6.12
C GLU A 41 -63.06 2.50 -7.47
N SER A 42 -62.85 3.74 -7.94
CA SER A 42 -62.33 4.01 -9.30
C SER A 42 -60.89 4.52 -9.42
N LYS A 43 -60.11 4.50 -8.32
CA LYS A 43 -58.64 4.74 -8.37
C LYS A 43 -57.79 3.48 -8.28
N GLU A 44 -58.40 2.32 -8.02
CA GLU A 44 -57.68 1.07 -7.81
C GLU A 44 -57.61 0.20 -9.07
N GLU A 45 -58.53 0.38 -10.04
CA GLU A 45 -58.53 -0.38 -11.30
C GLU A 45 -57.75 0.29 -12.45
N ALA A 46 -57.40 1.58 -12.37
CA ALA A 46 -56.51 2.22 -13.34
C ALA A 46 -55.01 2.05 -13.00
N LYS A 47 -54.69 1.25 -11.98
CA LYS A 47 -53.32 0.89 -11.56
C LYS A 47 -53.04 -0.60 -11.75
N LYS A 48 -53.72 -1.24 -12.69
CA LYS A 48 -53.42 -2.59 -13.18
C LYS A 48 -53.17 -2.46 -14.68
N LEU A 49 -52.06 -3.00 -15.16
CA LEU A 49 -51.45 -2.80 -16.49
C LEU A 49 -50.45 -1.63 -16.56
N LYS A 50 -49.54 -1.53 -15.58
CA LYS A 50 -48.14 -1.35 -15.96
C LYS A 50 -47.59 -2.76 -16.08
N GLU A 51 -47.40 -3.23 -17.30
CA GLU A 51 -46.54 -4.38 -17.55
C GLU A 51 -45.20 -4.09 -16.87
N GLU A 52 -44.87 -4.87 -15.85
CA GLU A 52 -43.52 -4.90 -15.31
C GLU A 52 -42.63 -5.33 -16.47
N GLU A 53 -41.80 -4.41 -16.97
CA GLU A 53 -40.73 -4.79 -17.89
C GLU A 53 -39.97 -5.96 -17.25
N PRO A 54 -39.81 -7.10 -17.96
CA PRO A 54 -39.14 -8.25 -17.40
C PRO A 54 -37.76 -7.83 -16.95
N ALA A 55 -37.44 -8.11 -15.68
CA ALA A 55 -36.14 -7.82 -15.11
C ALA A 55 -35.06 -8.29 -16.09
N PRO A 56 -34.03 -7.46 -16.37
CA PRO A 56 -33.01 -7.82 -17.34
C PRO A 56 -32.45 -9.21 -17.02
N PRO A 57 -32.26 -10.07 -18.04
CA PRO A 57 -31.85 -11.45 -17.82
C PRO A 57 -30.61 -11.47 -16.93
N LYS A 58 -30.65 -12.29 -15.87
CA LYS A 58 -29.52 -12.43 -14.95
C LYS A 58 -28.29 -12.75 -15.78
N LYS A 59 -27.26 -11.90 -15.70
CA LYS A 59 -25.98 -12.14 -16.37
C LYS A 59 -25.46 -13.52 -15.95
N ARG A 60 -25.06 -14.34 -16.92
CA ARG A 60 -24.49 -15.66 -16.66
C ARG A 60 -23.28 -15.51 -15.72
N ASN A 61 -23.22 -16.36 -14.69
CA ASN A 61 -22.06 -16.44 -13.83
C ASN A 61 -21.05 -17.43 -14.45
N PHE A 62 -19.80 -16.99 -14.59
CA PHE A 62 -18.68 -17.77 -15.13
C PHE A 62 -17.65 -18.16 -14.07
N ASP A 63 -17.86 -17.86 -12.78
CA ASP A 63 -16.86 -18.03 -11.73
C ASP A 63 -16.28 -19.45 -11.69
N VAL A 64 -17.14 -20.48 -11.75
CA VAL A 64 -16.70 -21.89 -11.71
C VAL A 64 -15.82 -22.22 -12.92
N GLU A 65 -16.23 -21.83 -14.12
CA GLU A 65 -15.51 -22.12 -15.36
C GLU A 65 -14.16 -21.39 -15.41
N ILE A 66 -14.12 -20.17 -14.88
CA ILE A 66 -12.89 -19.38 -14.70
C ILE A 66 -11.92 -20.12 -13.75
N GLU A 67 -12.41 -20.59 -12.60
CA GLU A 67 -11.57 -21.32 -11.63
C GLU A 67 -11.09 -22.67 -12.17
N GLU A 68 -11.92 -23.40 -12.90
CA GLU A 68 -11.55 -24.67 -13.53
C GLU A 68 -10.49 -24.47 -14.62
N ALA A 69 -10.67 -23.48 -15.51
CA ALA A 69 -9.70 -23.15 -16.55
C ALA A 69 -8.35 -22.71 -15.96
N HIS A 70 -8.39 -21.86 -14.93
CA HIS A 70 -7.19 -21.44 -14.19
C HIS A 70 -6.49 -22.62 -13.51
N THR A 71 -7.25 -23.48 -12.83
CA THR A 71 -6.71 -24.64 -12.12
C THR A 71 -6.03 -25.62 -13.07
N ALA A 72 -6.67 -25.93 -14.20
CA ALA A 72 -6.12 -26.78 -15.24
C ALA A 72 -4.82 -26.19 -15.83
N ALA A 73 -4.81 -24.88 -16.12
CA ALA A 73 -3.63 -24.19 -16.64
C ALA A 73 -2.48 -24.16 -15.63
N CYS A 74 -2.76 -23.94 -14.34
CA CYS A 74 -1.76 -24.02 -13.27
C CYS A 74 -1.18 -25.43 -13.13
N ALA A 75 -2.02 -26.47 -13.15
CA ALA A 75 -1.57 -27.87 -13.08
C ALA A 75 -0.68 -28.25 -14.28
N ALA A 76 -1.00 -27.70 -15.46
CA ALA A 76 -0.21 -27.86 -16.68
C ALA A 76 1.01 -26.91 -16.77
N LYS A 77 1.28 -26.09 -15.74
CA LYS A 77 2.36 -25.08 -15.72
C LYS A 77 2.33 -24.12 -16.92
N GLN A 78 1.12 -23.76 -17.36
CA GLN A 78 0.92 -22.79 -18.43
C GLN A 78 1.05 -21.36 -17.89
N GLN A 79 1.58 -20.46 -18.71
CA GLN A 79 1.74 -19.06 -18.32
C GLN A 79 0.41 -18.31 -18.26
N MET A 80 -0.50 -18.67 -19.16
CA MET A 80 -1.77 -17.99 -19.39
C MET A 80 -2.90 -19.01 -19.58
N TYR A 81 -4.14 -18.59 -19.39
CA TYR A 81 -5.35 -19.31 -19.81
C TYR A 81 -6.33 -18.32 -20.46
N ASP A 82 -7.25 -18.82 -21.28
CA ASP A 82 -8.30 -18.01 -21.87
C ASP A 82 -9.49 -17.90 -20.91
N ASP A 83 -9.83 -16.68 -20.49
CA ASP A 83 -10.92 -16.39 -19.57
C ASP A 83 -12.29 -16.67 -20.23
N PRO A 84 -13.07 -17.65 -19.75
CA PRO A 84 -14.35 -18.02 -20.35
C PRO A 84 -15.39 -16.89 -20.41
N ALA A 85 -15.29 -15.89 -19.53
CA ALA A 85 -16.24 -14.78 -19.49
C ALA A 85 -15.91 -13.65 -20.47
N THR A 86 -14.62 -13.40 -20.71
CA THR A 86 -14.16 -12.23 -21.49
C THR A 86 -13.45 -12.58 -22.78
N GLY A 87 -12.96 -13.82 -22.93
CA GLY A 87 -12.10 -14.26 -24.02
C GLY A 87 -10.67 -13.73 -23.95
N TYR A 88 -10.29 -12.99 -22.90
CA TYR A 88 -8.94 -12.49 -22.75
C TYR A 88 -7.98 -13.57 -22.24
N SER A 89 -6.71 -13.49 -22.68
CA SER A 89 -5.64 -14.28 -22.11
C SER A 89 -5.22 -13.71 -20.76
N VAL A 90 -5.30 -14.50 -19.70
CA VAL A 90 -5.04 -14.09 -18.31
C VAL A 90 -3.88 -14.89 -17.71
N MET A 91 -2.96 -14.20 -17.03
CA MET A 91 -1.81 -14.81 -16.34
C MET A 91 -2.27 -15.79 -15.25
N THR A 92 -1.65 -16.97 -15.21
CA THR A 92 -1.90 -17.96 -14.16
C THR A 92 -1.21 -17.55 -12.85
N ALA A 93 -1.75 -18.05 -11.72
CA ALA A 93 -1.12 -17.83 -10.42
C ALA A 93 0.24 -18.55 -10.33
N TRP A 94 0.37 -19.71 -10.99
CA TRP A 94 1.65 -20.42 -11.10
C TRP A 94 2.73 -19.55 -11.74
N TYR A 95 2.43 -18.95 -12.90
CA TYR A 95 3.38 -18.08 -13.59
C TYR A 95 3.81 -16.88 -12.75
N LEU A 96 2.86 -16.22 -12.10
CA LEU A 96 3.15 -15.08 -11.23
C LEU A 96 4.03 -15.48 -10.04
N LYS A 97 3.81 -16.67 -9.47
CA LYS A 97 4.64 -17.23 -8.39
C LYS A 97 6.07 -17.50 -8.86
N GLU A 98 6.25 -18.09 -10.04
CA GLU A 98 7.58 -18.29 -10.64
C GLU A 98 8.30 -16.94 -10.91
N LYS A 99 7.54 -15.89 -11.24
CA LYS A 99 8.09 -14.55 -11.42
C LYS A 99 8.39 -13.83 -10.12
N GLN A 100 7.77 -14.23 -8.99
CA GLN A 100 7.90 -13.56 -7.69
C GLN A 100 7.53 -12.07 -7.73
N GLU A 101 6.53 -11.72 -8.52
CA GLU A 101 6.18 -10.32 -8.82
C GLU A 101 4.69 -10.15 -9.12
N CYS A 102 4.11 -9.02 -8.67
CA CYS A 102 2.77 -8.60 -9.08
C CYS A 102 2.84 -7.85 -10.41
N CYS A 103 2.08 -8.26 -11.42
CA CYS A 103 2.12 -7.63 -12.76
C CYS A 103 1.52 -6.21 -12.83
N GLY A 104 0.91 -5.70 -11.75
CA GLY A 104 0.32 -4.35 -11.71
C GLY A 104 -0.95 -4.13 -12.54
N ASN A 105 -1.49 -5.18 -13.19
CA ASN A 105 -2.61 -5.08 -14.12
C ASN A 105 -3.97 -5.59 -13.58
N ALA A 106 -4.05 -5.91 -12.29
CA ALA A 106 -5.25 -6.47 -11.65
C ALA A 106 -5.75 -7.77 -12.30
N CYS A 107 -4.84 -8.74 -12.49
CA CYS A 107 -5.15 -10.06 -13.04
C CYS A 107 -6.07 -10.88 -12.11
N ARG A 108 -6.90 -11.76 -12.67
CA ARG A 108 -7.93 -12.48 -11.89
C ARG A 108 -7.41 -13.27 -10.68
N HIS A 109 -6.22 -13.85 -10.81
CA HIS A 109 -5.67 -14.79 -9.84
C HIS A 109 -4.33 -14.34 -9.27
N CYS A 110 -4.20 -13.05 -8.95
CA CYS A 110 -2.97 -12.51 -8.40
C CYS A 110 -2.65 -13.11 -7.02
N PRO A 111 -1.52 -13.84 -6.86
CA PRO A 111 -1.13 -14.39 -5.56
C PRO A 111 -0.58 -13.32 -4.61
N TYR A 112 -0.22 -12.14 -5.13
CA TYR A 112 0.35 -11.00 -4.39
C TYR A 112 -0.71 -9.94 -4.00
N GLY A 113 -1.99 -10.31 -4.01
CA GLY A 113 -3.08 -9.41 -3.57
C GLY A 113 -3.12 -8.07 -4.29
N HIS A 114 -2.74 -8.04 -5.56
CA HIS A 114 -2.67 -6.81 -6.37
C HIS A 114 -1.79 -5.71 -5.78
N SER A 115 -0.72 -6.09 -5.07
CA SER A 115 0.12 -5.12 -4.37
C SER A 115 0.80 -4.09 -5.28
N ARG A 116 0.98 -4.36 -6.58
CA ARG A 116 1.49 -3.36 -7.54
C ARG A 116 0.42 -2.69 -8.42
N VAL A 117 -0.86 -2.90 -8.12
CA VAL A 117 -1.94 -2.22 -8.83
C VAL A 117 -2.14 -0.84 -8.22
N LYS A 118 -1.82 0.23 -8.95
CA LYS A 118 -1.91 1.63 -8.47
C LYS A 118 -3.30 1.98 -7.94
N ASP A 119 -4.34 1.72 -8.74
CA ASP A 119 -5.73 1.94 -8.34
C ASP A 119 -6.19 0.92 -7.29
N SER A 120 -6.38 1.40 -6.05
CA SER A 120 -6.77 0.58 -4.91
C SER A 120 -8.15 -0.06 -5.08
N THR A 121 -9.06 0.55 -5.84
CA THR A 121 -10.42 0.02 -6.08
C THR A 121 -10.41 -1.26 -6.92
N ARG A 122 -9.33 -1.49 -7.67
CA ARG A 122 -9.12 -2.69 -8.48
C ARG A 122 -8.43 -3.83 -7.71
N ARG A 123 -7.99 -3.59 -6.47
CA ARG A 123 -7.30 -4.59 -5.63
C ARG A 123 -8.29 -5.57 -4.99
N LYS A 124 -8.70 -6.58 -5.77
CA LYS A 124 -9.68 -7.59 -5.32
C LYS A 124 -9.07 -8.83 -4.65
N ASN A 125 -7.90 -9.29 -5.10
CA ASN A 125 -7.28 -10.50 -4.57
C ASN A 125 -6.70 -10.26 -3.17
N LYS A 126 -6.77 -11.28 -2.32
CA LYS A 126 -6.24 -11.26 -0.95
C LYS A 126 -5.07 -12.23 -0.81
N ILE A 127 -4.07 -11.83 -0.06
CA ILE A 127 -2.92 -12.68 0.29
C ILE A 127 -3.30 -13.45 1.55
N LYS A 128 -3.31 -14.78 1.48
CA LYS A 128 -3.70 -15.68 2.59
C LYS A 128 -2.54 -16.47 3.20
N SER A 129 -1.38 -16.44 2.56
CA SER A 129 -0.14 -17.06 3.01
C SER A 129 1.02 -16.09 2.77
N PRO A 130 2.18 -16.25 3.43
CA PRO A 130 3.32 -15.40 3.16
C PRO A 130 3.72 -15.41 1.67
N VAL A 131 4.04 -14.24 1.13
CA VAL A 131 4.47 -14.10 -0.26
C VAL A 131 5.76 -13.29 -0.34
N PHE A 132 6.69 -13.79 -1.12
CA PHE A 132 7.96 -13.16 -1.40
C PHE A 132 7.89 -12.40 -2.72
N LEU A 133 8.26 -11.12 -2.69
CA LEU A 133 8.41 -10.24 -3.82
C LEU A 133 9.90 -10.01 -4.05
N LYS A 134 10.40 -10.45 -5.20
CA LYS A 134 11.82 -10.29 -5.54
C LYS A 134 12.13 -8.85 -5.99
N PRO A 135 13.38 -8.40 -5.81
CA PRO A 135 13.85 -7.15 -6.41
C PRO A 135 13.95 -7.29 -7.95
N SER A 136 13.97 -6.16 -8.64
CA SER A 136 14.29 -6.11 -10.06
C SER A 136 15.79 -6.26 -10.27
N ALA A 137 16.17 -7.10 -11.24
CA ALA A 137 17.58 -7.32 -11.60
C ALA A 137 18.22 -6.13 -12.33
N THR A 138 17.40 -5.22 -12.89
CA THR A 138 17.86 -4.10 -13.72
C THR A 138 17.69 -2.74 -13.05
N LYS A 139 16.83 -2.65 -12.03
CA LYS A 139 16.55 -1.39 -11.33
C LYS A 139 17.64 -1.09 -10.30
N LYS A 140 17.98 0.18 -10.14
CA LYS A 140 18.77 0.68 -9.01
C LYS A 140 17.82 1.12 -7.90
N GLY A 141 18.12 0.79 -6.65
CA GLY A 141 17.37 1.26 -5.50
C GLY A 141 17.63 2.74 -5.22
N THR A 142 16.60 3.49 -4.79
CA THR A 142 16.72 4.91 -4.46
C THR A 142 17.83 5.20 -3.45
N LEU A 143 18.05 4.29 -2.50
CA LEU A 143 19.05 4.45 -1.44
C LEU A 143 20.39 3.73 -1.73
N ASP A 144 20.62 3.23 -2.94
CA ASP A 144 21.83 2.44 -3.23
C ASP A 144 23.13 3.22 -3.03
N SER A 145 23.11 4.55 -3.23
CA SER A 145 24.28 5.41 -3.00
C SER A 145 24.66 5.52 -1.52
N ILE A 146 23.72 5.30 -0.59
CA ILE A 146 23.98 5.36 0.85
C ILE A 146 25.12 4.40 1.25
N ARG A 147 25.18 3.21 0.63
CA ARG A 147 26.21 2.19 0.94
C ARG A 147 27.64 2.67 0.72
N ASN A 148 27.82 3.65 -0.17
CA ASN A 148 29.13 4.18 -0.56
C ASN A 148 29.36 5.62 -0.08
N SER A 149 28.41 6.19 0.67
CA SER A 149 28.51 7.57 1.14
C SER A 149 29.59 7.68 2.21
N THR A 150 30.61 8.49 1.93
CA THR A 150 31.67 8.88 2.88
C THR A 150 31.27 10.04 3.77
N THR A 151 30.09 10.64 3.54
CA THR A 151 29.49 11.62 4.45
C THR A 151 29.05 10.87 5.71
N ILE A 152 30.00 10.70 6.63
CA ILE A 152 29.77 10.15 7.97
C ILE A 152 28.95 11.19 8.73
N THR A 153 27.64 11.18 8.51
CA THR A 153 26.67 11.54 9.55
C THR A 153 26.16 10.22 10.15
N THR A 154 27.08 9.35 10.57
CA THR A 154 26.70 8.27 11.49
C THR A 154 26.08 8.93 12.70
N LEU A 155 24.91 8.48 13.12
CA LEU A 155 24.21 8.99 14.29
C LEU A 155 25.22 9.10 15.46
N PRO A 156 25.63 10.32 15.87
CA PRO A 156 26.62 10.47 16.91
C PRO A 156 26.03 9.91 18.21
N ASP A 157 26.85 9.23 19.01
CA ASP A 157 26.42 8.52 20.22
C ASP A 157 25.55 7.26 20.03
N SER A 158 25.71 6.52 18.93
CA SER A 158 25.35 5.10 18.99
C SER A 158 26.29 4.41 20.00
N ARG A 159 25.88 4.38 21.27
CA ARG A 159 26.57 3.67 22.37
C ARG A 159 26.77 2.19 22.05
N PHE A 160 26.07 1.69 21.03
CA PHE A 160 26.40 0.51 20.25
C PHE A 160 27.20 0.90 19.02
N SER A 161 28.42 0.35 18.89
CA SER A 161 29.18 0.30 17.64
C SER A 161 28.40 -0.54 16.61
N SER A 162 27.28 -0.01 16.09
CA SER A 162 26.46 -0.62 15.04
C SER A 162 27.31 -0.92 13.80
N LYS A 163 28.36 -0.12 13.61
CA LYS A 163 29.42 -0.35 12.64
C LYS A 163 30.09 -1.73 12.84
N GLN A 164 30.67 -2.03 14.00
CA GLN A 164 31.31 -3.35 14.21
C GLN A 164 30.35 -4.53 14.14
N GLU A 165 29.10 -4.36 14.58
CA GLU A 165 28.13 -5.46 14.66
C GLU A 165 27.59 -5.89 13.29
N PHE A 166 27.33 -4.95 12.39
CA PHE A 166 26.82 -5.23 11.06
C PHE A 166 27.91 -5.33 9.99
N GLU A 167 29.11 -4.78 10.20
CA GLU A 167 30.23 -4.85 9.25
C GLU A 167 30.66 -6.29 8.95
N SER A 168 30.62 -7.17 9.95
CA SER A 168 30.97 -8.58 9.79
C SER A 168 29.82 -9.44 9.27
N ALA A 169 28.62 -8.88 9.08
CA ALA A 169 27.47 -9.64 8.63
C ALA A 169 27.69 -10.17 7.20
N ASP A 170 27.45 -11.46 7.03
CA ASP A 170 27.70 -12.20 5.79
C ASP A 170 26.48 -12.98 5.26
N GLY A 171 25.28 -12.62 5.72
CA GLY A 171 24.02 -13.31 5.46
C GLY A 171 22.80 -12.39 5.56
N LEU A 172 21.65 -12.95 5.92
CA LEU A 172 20.38 -12.23 5.84
C LEU A 172 20.13 -11.38 7.09
N ILE A 173 19.87 -10.10 6.85
CA ILE A 173 19.35 -9.15 7.82
C ILE A 173 17.88 -8.91 7.49
N VAL A 174 16.99 -9.32 8.38
CA VAL A 174 15.54 -9.17 8.16
C VAL A 174 15.07 -7.93 8.91
N LEU A 175 14.78 -6.87 8.16
CA LEU A 175 14.25 -5.63 8.70
C LEU A 175 12.72 -5.71 8.77
N PHE A 176 12.16 -5.55 9.97
CA PHE A 176 10.73 -5.37 10.14
C PHE A 176 10.33 -3.99 9.63
N TRP A 177 9.72 -3.99 8.44
CA TRP A 177 9.39 -2.80 7.68
C TRP A 177 7.92 -2.43 7.90
N SER A 178 7.68 -1.29 8.53
CA SER A 178 6.31 -0.76 8.73
C SER A 178 5.90 0.20 7.62
N GLY A 179 6.86 0.68 6.82
CA GLY A 179 6.64 1.72 5.81
C GLY A 179 6.69 3.14 6.34
N GLY A 180 6.96 3.33 7.64
CA GLY A 180 7.09 4.63 8.28
C GLY A 180 8.53 5.09 8.51
N LYS A 181 8.66 6.31 9.03
CA LYS A 181 9.94 7.02 9.21
C LYS A 181 10.98 6.24 10.02
N ASP A 182 10.54 5.51 11.06
CA ASP A 182 11.46 4.83 11.98
C ASP A 182 12.08 3.58 11.32
N SER A 183 11.27 2.81 10.58
CA SER A 183 11.77 1.71 9.76
C SER A 183 12.67 2.20 8.61
N PHE A 184 12.38 3.37 8.05
CA PHE A 184 13.21 4.02 7.03
C PHE A 184 14.56 4.49 7.57
N LEU A 185 14.59 5.16 8.73
CA LEU A 185 15.84 5.50 9.42
C LEU A 185 16.66 4.25 9.71
N THR A 186 16.01 3.20 10.21
CA THR A 186 16.66 1.92 10.50
C THR A 186 17.28 1.32 9.24
N LEU A 187 16.57 1.33 8.11
CA LEU A 187 17.09 0.88 6.83
C LEU A 187 18.32 1.69 6.40
N SER A 188 18.26 3.03 6.54
CA SER A 188 19.39 3.89 6.19
C SER A 188 20.63 3.55 7.03
N THR A 189 20.45 3.25 8.32
CA THR A 189 21.53 2.82 9.23
C THR A 189 22.08 1.47 8.83
N LEU A 190 21.23 0.51 8.46
CA LEU A 190 21.68 -0.81 7.99
C LEU A 190 22.45 -0.70 6.67
N LEU A 191 21.98 0.10 5.71
CA LEU A 191 22.66 0.28 4.42
C LEU A 191 24.05 0.90 4.57
N GLN A 192 24.25 1.78 5.56
CA GLN A 192 25.56 2.41 5.82
C GLN A 192 26.55 1.47 6.52
N ASN A 193 26.05 0.60 7.41
CA ASN A 193 26.90 -0.14 8.35
C ASN A 193 27.01 -1.64 8.04
N ALA A 194 26.10 -2.20 7.25
CA ALA A 194 26.14 -3.61 6.91
C ALA A 194 27.31 -3.92 5.96
N GLY A 195 28.00 -5.02 6.23
CA GLY A 195 29.09 -5.50 5.39
C GLY A 195 28.64 -5.77 3.95
N PRO A 196 29.55 -5.75 2.97
CA PRO A 196 29.22 -5.90 1.55
C PRO A 196 28.60 -7.25 1.17
N LYS A 197 28.72 -8.25 2.06
CA LYS A 197 28.14 -9.59 1.90
C LYS A 197 26.74 -9.72 2.50
N ALA A 198 26.32 -8.78 3.35
CA ALA A 198 25.02 -8.80 3.97
C ALA A 198 23.92 -8.56 2.92
N SER A 199 22.81 -9.28 3.07
CA SER A 199 21.60 -9.08 2.28
C SER A 199 20.48 -8.60 3.19
N ILE A 200 19.94 -7.42 2.90
CA ILE A 200 18.82 -6.85 3.65
C ILE A 200 17.52 -7.26 2.96
N VAL A 201 16.58 -7.80 3.73
CA VAL A 201 15.23 -8.17 3.28
C VAL A 201 14.22 -7.42 4.14
N LEU A 202 13.21 -6.84 3.52
CA LEU A 202 12.08 -6.24 4.22
C LEU A 202 11.06 -7.33 4.58
N LEU A 203 10.56 -7.32 5.82
CA LEU A 203 9.45 -8.15 6.25
C LEU A 203 8.34 -7.25 6.79
N THR A 204 7.13 -7.40 6.25
CA THR A 204 5.96 -6.66 6.73
C THR A 204 4.83 -7.61 7.07
N THR A 205 4.35 -7.55 8.32
CA THR A 205 3.11 -8.22 8.69
C THR A 205 1.92 -7.30 8.43
N PHE A 206 0.81 -7.84 7.95
CA PHE A 206 -0.38 -7.06 7.63
C PHE A 206 -1.66 -7.82 8.00
N ASP A 207 -2.76 -7.11 8.21
CA ASP A 207 -4.07 -7.73 8.42
C ASP A 207 -4.63 -8.25 7.09
N ALA A 208 -4.94 -9.55 7.01
CA ALA A 208 -5.30 -10.21 5.76
C ALA A 208 -6.62 -9.68 5.15
N GLU A 209 -7.55 -9.23 6.00
CA GLU A 209 -8.87 -8.75 5.59
C GLU A 209 -8.76 -7.34 4.99
N THR A 210 -8.16 -6.41 5.72
CA THR A 210 -8.02 -5.00 5.31
C THR A 210 -6.88 -4.80 4.32
N SER A 211 -5.93 -5.74 4.23
CA SER A 211 -4.71 -5.62 3.42
C SER A 211 -3.88 -4.39 3.79
N LYS A 212 -3.83 -4.09 5.10
CA LYS A 212 -3.09 -2.97 5.68
C LYS A 212 -2.19 -3.40 6.83
N VAL A 213 -1.10 -2.67 7.02
CA VAL A 213 -0.26 -2.78 8.21
C VAL A 213 -1.07 -2.30 9.42
N PRO A 214 -1.27 -3.14 10.46
CA PRO A 214 -2.00 -2.75 11.66
C PRO A 214 -1.36 -1.53 12.32
N ILE A 215 -2.17 -0.68 12.96
CA ILE A 215 -1.72 0.55 13.65
C ILE A 215 -1.25 1.65 12.67
N GLN A 216 -0.27 1.37 11.80
CA GLN A 216 0.23 2.37 10.84
C GLN A 216 -0.78 2.70 9.72
N ASN A 217 -1.74 1.81 9.45
CA ASN A 217 -2.79 1.99 8.46
C ASN A 217 -2.27 2.18 7.01
N ILE A 218 -1.09 1.62 6.71
CA ILE A 218 -0.46 1.67 5.39
C ILE A 218 -0.89 0.45 4.56
N SER A 219 -1.25 0.65 3.28
CA SER A 219 -1.68 -0.47 2.43
C SER A 219 -0.51 -1.37 2.03
N ILE A 220 -0.72 -2.68 1.85
CA ILE A 220 0.32 -3.57 1.27
C ILE A 220 0.77 -3.12 -0.12
N GLY A 221 -0.06 -2.34 -0.80
CA GLY A 221 0.29 -1.76 -2.08
C GLY A 221 1.39 -0.71 -1.93
N ASP A 222 1.24 0.20 -0.98
CA ASP A 222 2.26 1.20 -0.67
C ASP A 222 3.54 0.54 -0.17
N ILE A 223 3.43 -0.48 0.68
CA ILE A 223 4.60 -1.27 1.14
C ILE A 223 5.35 -1.90 -0.04
N SER A 224 4.62 -2.49 -1.00
CA SER A 224 5.24 -3.10 -2.18
C SER A 224 5.83 -2.07 -3.13
N ALA A 225 5.22 -0.90 -3.22
CA ALA A 225 5.72 0.23 -4.00
C ALA A 225 7.02 0.79 -3.38
N GLN A 226 7.04 0.97 -2.06
CA GLN A 226 8.25 1.33 -1.30
C GLN A 226 9.38 0.32 -1.53
N SER A 227 9.12 -0.99 -1.40
CA SER A 227 10.15 -2.01 -1.62
C SER A 227 10.68 -1.99 -3.06
N SER A 228 9.82 -1.67 -4.04
CA SER A 228 10.22 -1.54 -5.44
C SER A 228 11.09 -0.31 -5.71
N CYS A 229 10.86 0.82 -5.04
CA CYS A 229 11.73 2.00 -5.12
C CYS A 229 13.09 1.73 -4.47
N LEU A 230 13.08 1.06 -3.32
CA LEU A 230 14.27 0.64 -2.61
C LEU A 230 15.03 -0.49 -3.34
N ASN A 231 14.39 -1.13 -4.30
CA ASN A 231 14.83 -2.36 -4.97
C ASN A 231 15.31 -3.44 -3.98
N LEU A 232 14.58 -3.62 -2.88
CA LEU A 232 14.86 -4.64 -1.86
C LEU A 232 13.85 -5.79 -1.93
N PRO A 233 14.28 -7.03 -1.64
CA PRO A 233 13.36 -8.14 -1.45
C PRO A 233 12.36 -7.84 -0.33
N LEU A 234 11.10 -8.24 -0.52
CA LEU A 234 10.02 -8.02 0.43
C LEU A 234 9.26 -9.31 0.72
N LEU A 235 9.12 -9.66 1.99
CA LEU A 235 8.25 -10.71 2.47
C LEU A 235 6.99 -10.10 3.12
N LEU A 236 5.84 -10.32 2.48
CA LEU A 236 4.54 -9.94 3.03
C LEU A 236 3.95 -11.12 3.80
N VAL A 237 3.64 -10.91 5.08
CA VAL A 237 3.15 -11.95 5.98
C VAL A 237 1.73 -11.61 6.46
N PRO A 238 0.68 -12.30 5.96
CA PRO A 238 -0.69 -12.05 6.42
C PRO A 238 -0.87 -12.54 7.85
N ARG A 239 -1.54 -11.74 8.66
CA ARG A 239 -2.04 -12.11 9.98
C ARG A 239 -3.51 -12.50 9.87
N GLY A 240 -3.86 -13.62 10.49
CA GLY A 240 -5.25 -14.03 10.67
C GLY A 240 -5.96 -13.18 11.73
N ALA A 241 -7.25 -13.44 11.93
CA ALA A 241 -8.07 -12.72 12.91
C ALA A 241 -7.68 -12.98 14.38
N ASP A 242 -6.84 -13.99 14.65
CA ASP A 242 -6.36 -14.29 15.99
C ASP A 242 -5.31 -13.26 16.44
N SER A 243 -5.60 -12.57 17.54
CA SER A 243 -4.72 -11.55 18.13
C SER A 243 -3.69 -12.13 19.10
N LYS A 244 -3.60 -13.45 19.26
CA LYS A 244 -2.64 -14.09 20.17
C LYS A 244 -1.19 -13.97 19.69
N ASN A 245 -0.30 -13.66 20.63
CA ASN A 245 1.14 -13.56 20.39
C ASN A 245 1.76 -14.87 19.90
N GLU A 246 1.32 -16.03 20.39
CA GLU A 246 1.83 -17.34 19.97
C GLU A 246 1.58 -17.60 18.47
N THR A 247 0.37 -17.29 18.00
CA THR A 247 -0.02 -17.40 16.59
C THR A 247 0.83 -16.46 15.72
N TYR A 248 1.07 -15.24 16.21
CA TYR A 248 1.95 -14.27 15.56
C TYR A 248 3.39 -14.79 15.43
N ILE A 249 4.01 -15.24 16.54
CA ILE A 249 5.38 -15.75 16.56
C ILE A 249 5.50 -16.94 15.61
N LYS A 250 4.58 -17.91 15.68
CA LYS A 250 4.60 -19.08 14.79
C LYS A 250 4.52 -18.67 13.32
N THR A 251 3.62 -17.75 12.98
CA THR A 251 3.43 -17.28 11.60
C THR A 251 4.68 -16.58 11.07
N ILE A 252 5.35 -15.78 11.90
CA ILE A 252 6.65 -15.19 11.56
C ILE A 252 7.72 -16.27 11.37
N THR A 253 7.84 -17.24 12.28
CA THR A 253 8.82 -18.32 12.17
C THR A 253 8.65 -19.11 10.87
N ASP A 254 7.43 -19.54 10.56
CA ASP A 254 7.13 -20.25 9.31
C ASP A 254 7.49 -19.40 8.07
N ALA A 255 7.25 -18.08 8.13
CA ALA A 255 7.58 -17.16 7.05
C ALA A 255 9.09 -16.93 6.89
N LEU A 256 9.86 -16.89 7.99
CA LEU A 256 11.32 -16.77 7.96
C LEU A 256 11.97 -18.02 7.35
N GLU A 257 11.44 -19.21 7.62
CA GLU A 257 11.90 -20.44 6.95
C GLU A 257 11.65 -20.40 5.44
N GLN A 258 10.49 -19.89 5.02
CA GLN A 258 10.21 -19.65 3.60
C GLN A 258 11.22 -18.67 3.01
N LEU A 259 11.48 -17.54 3.70
CA LEU A 259 12.40 -16.52 3.24
C LEU A 259 13.80 -17.08 2.96
N SER A 260 14.37 -17.89 3.85
CA SER A 260 15.68 -18.51 3.62
C SER A 260 15.71 -19.36 2.34
N ARG A 261 14.62 -20.07 2.01
CA ARG A 261 14.52 -20.84 0.75
C ARG A 261 14.47 -19.92 -0.47
N GLU A 262 13.63 -18.89 -0.42
CA GLU A 262 13.47 -17.94 -1.53
C GLU A 262 14.76 -17.17 -1.80
N MET A 263 15.45 -16.72 -0.75
CA MET A 263 16.74 -16.03 -0.86
C MET A 263 17.84 -16.94 -1.40
N SER A 264 17.86 -18.22 -0.98
CA SER A 264 18.79 -19.21 -1.53
C SER A 264 18.55 -19.49 -3.01
N ALA A 265 17.30 -19.44 -3.46
CA ALA A 265 16.95 -19.62 -4.88
C ALA A 265 17.25 -18.36 -5.71
N LEU A 266 17.15 -17.18 -5.11
CA LEU A 266 17.39 -15.89 -5.78
C LEU A 266 18.88 -15.68 -6.09
N ASP A 267 19.78 -15.99 -5.16
CA ASP A 267 21.22 -15.86 -5.35
C ASP A 267 21.97 -16.91 -4.52
N SER A 268 22.30 -18.04 -5.14
CA SER A 268 22.99 -19.15 -4.49
C SER A 268 24.44 -18.84 -4.11
N SER A 269 24.98 -17.68 -4.50
CA SER A 269 26.34 -17.26 -4.13
C SER A 269 26.40 -16.56 -2.77
N LYS A 270 25.24 -16.12 -2.24
CA LYS A 270 25.12 -15.44 -0.94
C LYS A 270 24.57 -16.37 0.13
N SER A 271 24.94 -16.10 1.37
CA SER A 271 24.36 -16.83 2.51
C SER A 271 22.88 -16.48 2.67
N SER A 272 22.04 -17.49 2.72
CA SER A 272 20.60 -17.39 3.03
C SER A 272 20.29 -17.62 4.51
N THR A 273 21.32 -17.73 5.35
CA THR A 273 21.19 -17.84 6.80
C THR A 273 20.79 -16.50 7.39
N ILE A 274 19.67 -16.48 8.13
CA ILE A 274 19.24 -15.32 8.89
C ILE A 274 20.18 -15.10 10.07
N GLN A 275 20.79 -13.92 10.11
CA GLN A 275 21.68 -13.50 11.21
C GLN A 275 20.96 -12.62 12.22
N TYR A 276 20.15 -11.68 11.74
CA TYR A 276 19.53 -10.69 12.60
C TYR A 276 18.08 -10.42 12.20
N LEU A 277 17.24 -10.30 13.22
CA LEU A 277 15.95 -9.60 13.11
C LEU A 277 16.15 -8.18 13.59
N VAL A 278 15.82 -7.20 12.75
CA VAL A 278 16.07 -5.79 13.03
C VAL A 278 14.76 -5.03 13.16
N PHE A 279 14.67 -4.22 14.20
CA PHE A 279 13.50 -3.40 14.51
C PHE A 279 13.88 -1.93 14.65
N GLY A 280 12.96 -1.06 14.27
CA GLY A 280 13.12 0.40 14.36
C GLY A 280 12.51 1.00 15.62
N ASP A 281 12.48 0.26 16.73
CA ASP A 281 11.98 0.78 18.01
C ASP A 281 12.97 1.83 18.57
N LEU A 282 12.46 2.90 19.19
CA LEU A 282 13.27 4.05 19.60
C LEU A 282 13.61 4.05 21.09
N PHE A 283 12.65 3.82 21.99
CA PHE A 283 12.95 3.82 23.43
C PHE A 283 12.06 2.98 24.34
N LEU A 284 10.97 2.40 23.85
CA LEU A 284 10.06 1.60 24.68
C LEU A 284 10.67 0.24 25.08
N GLU A 285 11.22 0.17 26.29
CA GLU A 285 11.93 -1.01 26.82
C GLU A 285 11.03 -2.25 26.92
N ASP A 286 9.75 -2.09 27.22
CA ASP A 286 8.77 -3.18 27.28
C ASP A 286 8.54 -3.82 25.91
N ILE A 287 8.46 -3.00 24.85
CA ILE A 287 8.37 -3.48 23.47
C ILE A 287 9.65 -4.22 23.08
N ARG A 288 10.82 -3.65 23.38
CA ARG A 288 12.12 -4.29 23.12
C ARG A 288 12.22 -5.65 23.82
N ALA A 289 11.96 -5.68 25.13
CA ALA A 289 12.02 -6.90 25.93
C ALA A 289 11.04 -7.97 25.43
N TRP A 290 9.84 -7.56 25.00
CA TRP A 290 8.89 -8.48 24.38
C TRP A 290 9.44 -9.10 23.09
N ARG A 291 10.06 -8.31 22.20
CA ARG A 291 10.67 -8.82 20.96
C ARG A 291 11.82 -9.78 21.24
N GLU A 292 12.71 -9.41 22.15
CA GLU A 292 13.83 -10.26 22.55
C GLU A 292 13.32 -11.57 23.15
N SER A 293 12.35 -11.55 24.07
CA SER A 293 11.77 -12.79 24.63
C SER A 293 11.05 -13.66 23.58
N SER A 294 10.44 -13.04 22.57
CA SER A 294 9.68 -13.73 21.53
C SER A 294 10.57 -14.40 20.48
N PHE A 295 11.70 -13.77 20.13
CA PHE A 295 12.49 -14.17 18.96
C PHE A 295 13.95 -14.50 19.24
N SER A 296 14.54 -14.11 20.37
CA SER A 296 15.99 -14.30 20.61
C SER A 296 16.43 -15.77 20.63
N ASN A 297 15.54 -16.68 21.01
CA ASN A 297 15.79 -18.13 20.93
C ASN A 297 15.84 -18.66 19.49
N LEU A 298 15.33 -17.89 18.52
CA LEU A 298 15.35 -18.21 17.09
C LEU A 298 16.49 -17.46 16.40
N TYR A 299 16.54 -16.13 16.58
CA TYR A 299 17.48 -15.24 15.93
C TYR A 299 17.79 -14.03 16.84
N PRO A 300 19.05 -13.56 16.88
CA PRO A 300 19.39 -12.34 17.60
C PRO A 300 18.58 -11.13 17.09
N CYS A 301 17.99 -10.38 18.03
CA CYS A 301 17.27 -9.14 17.75
C CYS A 301 18.23 -7.94 17.82
N ARG A 302 18.03 -6.95 16.94
CA ARG A 302 18.82 -5.72 16.88
C ARG A 302 17.93 -4.48 16.78
N PHE A 303 18.35 -3.41 17.44
CA PHE A 303 17.58 -2.18 17.59
C PHE A 303 18.49 -0.96 17.33
N PRO A 304 18.81 -0.66 16.05
CA PRO A 304 19.85 0.31 15.72
C PRO A 304 19.57 1.75 16.16
N LEU A 305 18.31 2.07 16.45
CA LEU A 305 17.87 3.42 16.84
C LEU A 305 17.60 3.56 18.35
N PHE A 306 17.73 2.47 19.11
CA PHE A 306 17.28 2.42 20.49
C PHE A 306 18.11 3.34 21.40
N GLU A 307 17.43 4.15 22.21
CA GLU A 307 17.98 5.18 23.09
C GLU A 307 18.82 6.27 22.40
N LEU A 308 18.70 6.44 21.09
CA LEU A 308 19.32 7.58 20.41
C LEU A 308 18.50 8.85 20.67
N ASP A 309 19.20 9.94 20.98
CA ASP A 309 18.57 11.26 21.17
C ASP A 309 17.89 11.67 19.86
N PHE A 310 16.55 11.73 19.87
CA PHE A 310 15.81 11.97 18.64
C PHE A 310 16.01 13.39 18.10
N GLN A 311 16.23 14.38 18.97
CA GLN A 311 16.40 15.78 18.55
C GLN A 311 17.80 16.02 17.97
N LYS A 312 18.83 15.41 18.57
CA LYS A 312 20.21 15.60 18.15
C LYS A 312 20.65 14.65 17.05
N ASN A 313 20.05 13.46 16.97
CA ASN A 313 20.52 12.40 16.08
C ASN A 313 19.45 12.04 15.04
N LEU A 314 18.30 11.53 15.48
CA LEU A 314 17.33 10.89 14.56
C LEU A 314 16.65 11.88 13.62
N MET A 315 16.13 12.99 14.14
CA MET A 315 15.43 14.00 13.35
C MET A 315 16.37 14.72 12.36
N PRO A 316 17.55 15.24 12.76
CA PRO A 316 18.49 15.81 11.80
C PRO A 316 18.81 14.85 10.67
N ARG A 317 19.08 13.58 11.00
CA ARG A 317 19.36 12.56 9.99
C ARG A 317 18.17 12.28 9.08
N LEU A 318 16.95 12.24 9.63
CA LEU A 318 15.73 12.07 8.85
C LEU A 318 15.57 13.19 7.82
N TRP A 319 15.83 14.43 8.22
CA TRP A 319 15.71 15.60 7.35
C TRP A 319 16.76 15.61 6.24
N GLU A 320 18.02 15.29 6.57
CA GLU A 320 19.07 15.10 5.57
C GLU A 320 18.68 14.05 4.52
N LEU A 321 18.17 12.90 4.96
CA LEU A 321 17.72 11.84 4.06
C LEU A 321 16.54 12.28 3.19
N CYS A 322 15.61 13.06 3.75
CA CYS A 322 14.48 13.59 2.98
C CYS A 322 14.91 14.55 1.90
N GLU A 323 15.89 15.42 2.18
CA GLU A 323 16.43 16.36 1.22
C GLU A 323 17.31 15.66 0.16
N GLU A 324 18.25 14.81 0.58
CA GLU A 324 19.21 14.14 -0.30
C GLU A 324 18.55 13.15 -1.28
N TYR A 325 17.49 12.46 -0.84
CA TYR A 325 16.83 11.42 -1.61
C TYR A 325 15.40 11.79 -2.04
N GLU A 326 15.01 13.05 -1.87
CA GLU A 326 13.69 13.59 -2.20
C GLU A 326 12.54 12.74 -1.61
N ILE A 327 12.73 12.32 -0.36
CA ILE A 327 11.77 11.49 0.37
C ILE A 327 10.71 12.38 0.99
N ARG A 328 9.44 12.00 0.80
CA ARG A 328 8.30 12.65 1.44
C ARG A 328 7.79 11.79 2.57
N ILE A 329 7.38 12.43 3.65
CA ILE A 329 6.77 11.75 4.80
C ILE A 329 5.45 12.44 5.09
N SER A 330 4.42 11.64 5.29
CA SER A 330 3.08 12.11 5.68
C SER A 330 2.57 11.30 6.86
N PHE A 331 1.67 11.87 7.65
CA PHE A 331 0.97 11.10 8.67
C PHE A 331 0.06 10.05 8.04
N SER A 332 0.05 8.83 8.56
CA SER A 332 -0.75 7.71 8.03
C SER A 332 -1.86 7.24 8.98
N ALA A 333 -1.64 7.42 10.27
CA ALA A 333 -2.61 7.19 11.33
C ALA A 333 -2.34 8.15 12.50
N MET A 334 -3.40 8.52 13.21
CA MET A 334 -3.31 9.35 14.41
C MET A 334 -4.31 8.81 15.41
N GLU A 335 -3.87 8.54 16.63
CA GLU A 335 -4.77 8.10 17.71
C GLU A 335 -5.01 9.23 18.72
N ASN A 336 -4.05 10.15 18.86
CA ASN A 336 -4.13 11.26 19.80
C ASN A 336 -5.13 12.34 19.35
N GLU A 337 -6.14 12.62 20.18
CA GLU A 337 -7.19 13.61 19.88
C GLU A 337 -6.69 15.05 19.79
N VAL A 338 -5.66 15.41 20.56
CA VAL A 338 -5.04 16.74 20.47
C VAL A 338 -4.39 16.92 19.11
N MET A 339 -3.62 15.91 18.67
CA MET A 339 -2.98 15.92 17.35
C MET A 339 -4.02 15.94 16.22
N LYS A 340 -5.05 15.10 16.29
CA LYS A 340 -6.14 15.08 15.29
C LYS A 340 -6.81 16.44 15.14
N LYS A 341 -7.15 17.07 16.26
CA LYS A 341 -7.79 18.39 16.26
C LYS A 341 -6.87 19.43 15.64
N TRP A 342 -5.63 19.50 16.10
CA TRP A 342 -4.64 20.46 15.61
C TRP A 342 -4.41 20.34 14.10
N VAL A 343 -4.27 19.12 13.59
CA VAL A 343 -4.07 18.87 12.15
C VAL A 343 -5.25 19.35 11.30
N ASN A 344 -6.48 19.27 11.81
CA ASN A 344 -7.68 19.64 11.07
C ASN A 344 -7.93 21.17 11.02
N ASP A 345 -7.47 21.90 12.04
CA ASP A 345 -7.76 23.33 12.19
C ASP A 345 -6.79 24.23 11.39
N GLU A 346 -5.59 23.72 11.07
CA GLU A 346 -4.44 24.53 10.67
C GLU A 346 -4.19 24.68 9.16
N GLY A 347 -5.08 24.17 8.30
CA GLY A 347 -4.93 24.28 6.84
C GLY A 347 -3.59 23.73 6.31
N LEU A 348 -3.08 22.68 6.97
CA LEU A 348 -1.74 22.15 6.77
C LEU A 348 -1.54 21.58 5.38
N GLU A 349 -0.29 21.62 4.94
CA GLU A 349 0.12 21.07 3.66
C GLU A 349 -0.10 19.56 3.59
N LYS A 350 -0.65 19.10 2.46
CA LYS A 350 -1.03 17.71 2.23
C LYS A 350 -0.24 17.08 1.09
N ASP A 351 -0.16 15.75 1.10
CA ASP A 351 0.25 14.95 -0.04
C ASP A 351 -0.90 14.70 -1.03
N ASP A 352 -0.61 13.96 -2.09
CA ASP A 352 -1.57 13.65 -3.17
C ASP A 352 -2.73 12.77 -2.70
N GLU A 353 -2.60 12.11 -1.55
CA GLU A 353 -3.65 11.31 -0.91
C GLU A 353 -4.45 12.13 0.13
N GLY A 354 -4.11 13.40 0.32
CA GLY A 354 -4.75 14.29 1.28
C GLY A 354 -4.26 14.13 2.72
N ASN A 355 -3.18 13.37 2.95
CA ASN A 355 -2.57 13.24 4.27
C ASN A 355 -1.65 14.42 4.54
N VAL A 356 -1.63 14.91 5.77
CA VAL A 356 -0.76 16.04 6.14
C VAL A 356 0.71 15.62 6.13
N ARG A 357 1.55 16.46 5.54
CA ARG A 357 2.99 16.21 5.41
C ARG A 357 3.69 16.42 6.74
N TYR A 358 4.50 15.43 7.11
CA TYR A 358 5.38 15.47 8.28
C TYR A 358 6.74 16.03 7.87
N THR A 359 6.93 17.32 8.08
CA THR A 359 8.15 18.05 7.66
C THR A 359 8.86 18.66 8.87
N LYS A 360 10.15 18.99 8.68
CA LYS A 360 10.92 19.77 9.67
C LYS A 360 10.21 21.07 10.05
N SER A 361 9.73 21.83 9.06
CA SER A 361 9.03 23.09 9.29
C SER A 361 7.72 22.92 10.07
N LEU A 362 7.04 21.77 9.94
CA LEU A 362 5.82 21.48 10.70
C LEU A 362 6.11 21.28 12.18
N VAL A 363 7.09 20.41 12.49
CA VAL A 363 7.40 20.03 13.87
C VAL A 363 8.13 21.14 14.65
N GLU A 364 8.73 22.10 13.95
CA GLU A 364 9.39 23.27 14.54
C GLU A 364 8.44 24.47 14.76
N ARG A 365 7.15 24.34 14.40
CA ARG A 365 6.18 25.41 14.66
C ARG A 365 6.03 25.65 16.16
N SER A 366 5.90 26.91 16.55
CA SER A 366 5.69 27.31 17.95
C SER A 366 4.37 26.83 18.54
N ASP A 367 3.41 26.43 17.70
CA ASP A 367 2.11 25.92 18.08
C ASP A 367 1.95 24.40 17.87
N PHE A 368 3.05 23.69 17.57
CA PHE A 368 3.03 22.22 17.58
C PHE A 368 2.66 21.74 18.99
N PRO A 369 1.72 20.77 19.16
CA PRO A 369 1.24 20.39 20.48
C PRO A 369 2.35 19.93 21.43
N GLU A 370 2.59 20.70 22.51
CA GLU A 370 3.70 20.44 23.46
C GLU A 370 3.65 19.06 24.14
N THR A 371 2.47 18.46 24.24
CA THR A 371 2.26 17.15 24.86
C THR A 371 2.47 15.98 23.91
N VAL A 372 2.69 16.24 22.61
CA VAL A 372 2.87 15.21 21.58
C VAL A 372 4.35 15.00 21.35
N ASP A 373 4.81 13.75 21.45
CA ASP A 373 6.18 13.41 21.08
C ASP A 373 6.44 13.73 19.59
N LEU A 374 7.55 14.43 19.30
CA LEU A 374 7.87 14.86 17.94
C LEU A 374 8.10 13.68 17.00
N MET A 375 8.49 12.51 17.51
CA MET A 375 8.63 11.28 16.74
C MET A 375 7.42 10.35 16.91
N GLY A 376 6.41 10.71 17.69
CA GLY A 376 5.18 9.93 17.89
C GLY A 376 5.40 8.56 18.54
N GLU A 377 6.45 8.38 19.37
CA GLU A 377 6.79 7.06 19.94
C GLU A 377 5.66 6.47 20.79
N ARG A 378 4.87 7.31 21.47
CA ARG A 378 3.81 6.82 22.38
C ARG A 378 2.51 6.52 21.62
N GLY A 379 2.58 6.39 20.30
CA GLY A 379 1.44 6.10 19.44
C GLY A 379 0.58 7.32 19.13
N GLU A 380 1.10 8.54 19.34
CA GLU A 380 0.34 9.75 19.04
C GLU A 380 -0.03 9.82 17.55
N PHE A 381 0.92 9.41 16.70
CA PHE A 381 0.74 9.28 15.26
C PHE A 381 1.72 8.26 14.66
N HIS A 382 1.40 7.85 13.44
CA HIS A 382 2.27 7.07 12.58
C HIS A 382 2.47 7.80 11.26
N THR A 383 3.54 7.47 10.55
CA THR A 383 3.88 8.09 9.29
C THR A 383 4.05 7.06 8.19
N LYS A 384 3.90 7.51 6.93
CA LYS A 384 4.21 6.80 5.71
C LYS A 384 5.30 7.53 4.96
N VAL A 385 6.32 6.79 4.54
CA VAL A 385 7.38 7.26 3.64
C VAL A 385 6.93 7.09 2.19
N SER A 386 7.17 8.09 1.35
CA SER A 386 6.84 8.08 -0.08
C SER A 386 8.03 8.56 -0.91
N PHE A 387 8.24 7.92 -2.05
CA PHE A 387 9.29 8.23 -3.03
C PHE A 387 8.65 8.93 -4.24
N LEU A 388 9.40 9.79 -4.94
CA LEU A 388 8.89 10.54 -6.11
C LEU A 388 8.20 9.64 -7.16
N ASP A 389 8.81 8.50 -7.49
CA ASP A 389 8.31 7.56 -8.51
C ASP A 389 7.63 6.33 -7.92
N MET A 390 7.06 6.43 -6.71
CA MET A 390 6.55 5.27 -5.97
C MET A 390 5.51 4.46 -6.76
N TRP A 391 4.68 5.15 -7.54
CA TRP A 391 3.63 4.54 -8.35
C TRP A 391 3.79 4.85 -9.84
N ASP A 392 4.92 5.39 -10.25
CA ASP A 392 5.21 5.61 -11.65
C ASP A 392 5.79 4.33 -12.22
N LYS A 393 5.09 3.84 -13.24
CA LYS A 393 5.43 2.60 -13.88
C LYS A 393 6.71 2.83 -14.67
N ASP A 394 7.75 2.09 -14.34
CA ASP A 394 8.57 1.50 -15.40
C ASP A 394 7.61 0.59 -16.20
N VAL A 395 6.94 1.13 -17.24
CA VAL A 395 6.28 0.35 -18.29
C VAL A 395 7.32 -0.03 -19.31
#